data_AF-A0A662HMB8-F1
#
_entry.id   AF-A0A662HMB8-F1
#
_cell.length_a   1.000
_cell.length_b   1.000
_cell.length_c   1.000
_cell.angle_alpha   90.00
_cell.angle_beta   90.00
_cell.angle_gamma   90.00
#
_symmetry.space_group_name_H-M   'P 1'
#
loop_
_entity.id
_entity.type
_entity.pdbx_description
1 polymer ?
#
loop_
_entity_poly.entity_id
_entity_poly.type
_entity_poly.pdbx_seq_one_letter_code
_entity_poly.pdbx_strand_id
1 'polypeptide(L)'
;NGSRYAACLVHVYWESTKTDQGFWMFSSMGGGRPAYYMYLKAQEAAGRWWRRRTYYNVSKEYSYASLWSHAEYTYPSFFCTHWGNGIGRAVFLSRSAVDALYDVGGRPRFAVTKWAPGGLPQHSLEYEFYPVDRAITVRRGTAYSYWFVIYMYSAEDRQGEWRRAYIYAPMFLEDYAPSIRVAEVSGVGG
;
A
#
# COMPACT_ATOMS: atom_id res chain seq x y z
N ASN A 1 20.00 -14.07 -7.93
CA ASN A 1 18.74 -13.54 -8.51
C ASN A 1 18.64 -12.08 -8.16
N GLY A 2 18.82 -11.15 -9.11
CA GLY A 2 18.82 -9.70 -8.87
C GLY A 2 17.45 -9.16 -8.45
N SER A 3 17.05 -9.47 -7.21
CA SER A 3 15.72 -9.20 -6.67
C SER A 3 15.45 -7.70 -6.68
N ARG A 4 14.47 -7.28 -7.49
CA ARG A 4 13.95 -5.90 -7.52
C ARG A 4 12.87 -5.68 -6.45
N TYR A 5 12.90 -6.46 -5.37
CA TYR A 5 11.88 -6.39 -4.33
C TYR A 5 12.45 -6.61 -2.93
N ALA A 6 11.76 -6.04 -1.95
CA ALA A 6 12.03 -6.20 -0.53
C ALA A 6 10.73 -6.63 0.17
N ALA A 7 10.78 -7.72 0.91
CA ALA A 7 9.70 -8.13 1.79
C ALA A 7 9.89 -7.48 3.17
N CYS A 8 8.83 -6.88 3.68
CA CYS A 8 8.78 -6.23 4.98
C CYS A 8 7.87 -7.04 5.90
N LEU A 9 8.44 -7.62 6.95
CA LEU A 9 7.69 -8.29 8.01
C LEU A 9 7.53 -7.29 9.16
N VAL A 10 6.29 -7.03 9.57
CA VAL A 10 5.97 -5.99 10.55
C VAL A 10 5.24 -6.62 11.73
N HIS A 11 5.74 -6.33 12.92
CA HIS A 11 5.12 -6.70 14.20
C HIS A 11 5.05 -5.44 15.06
N VAL A 12 3.85 -5.07 15.48
CA VAL A 12 3.64 -3.88 16.34
C VAL A 12 2.91 -4.28 17.61
N TYR A 13 3.39 -3.76 18.73
CA TYR A 13 2.74 -3.86 20.03
C TYR A 13 2.65 -2.45 20.66
N TRP A 14 1.45 -2.04 21.04
CA TRP A 14 1.21 -0.75 21.66
C TRP A 14 1.31 -0.83 23.19
N GLU A 15 2.42 -0.35 23.75
CA GLU A 15 2.66 -0.38 25.21
C GLU A 15 1.83 0.65 26.00
N SER A 16 1.35 1.69 25.32
CA SER A 16 0.53 2.76 25.91
C SER A 16 -0.66 3.10 25.02
N THR A 17 -1.72 3.63 25.64
CA THR A 17 -2.88 4.14 24.90
C THR A 17 -2.54 5.52 24.34
N LYS A 18 -2.72 5.72 23.03
CA LYS A 18 -2.49 7.00 22.36
C LYS A 18 -3.70 7.39 21.50
N THR A 19 -4.01 8.69 21.48
CA THR A 19 -4.96 9.28 20.54
C THR A 19 -4.23 10.25 19.64
N ASP A 20 -4.39 10.13 18.34
CA ASP A 20 -3.76 11.01 17.34
C ASP A 20 -4.62 11.12 16.08
N GLN A 21 -4.25 12.03 15.17
CA GLN A 21 -4.90 12.22 13.88
C GLN A 21 -4.29 11.28 12.83
N GLY A 22 -5.12 10.48 12.17
CA GLY A 22 -4.68 9.48 11.20
C GLY A 22 -3.92 8.31 11.82
N PHE A 23 -3.87 7.19 11.09
CA PHE A 23 -3.08 6.04 11.48
C PHE A 23 -2.63 5.26 10.25
N TRP A 24 -1.31 5.13 10.07
CA TRP A 24 -0.71 4.55 8.87
C TRP A 24 -0.32 3.09 9.07
N MET A 25 -0.60 2.29 8.05
CA MET A 25 0.01 0.99 7.87
C MET A 25 1.41 1.16 7.28
N PHE A 26 1.52 1.91 6.18
CA PHE A 26 2.80 2.34 5.64
C PHE A 26 2.66 3.65 4.86
N SER A 27 3.78 4.35 4.71
CA SER A 27 3.93 5.45 3.76
C SER A 27 5.26 5.30 3.03
N SER A 28 5.22 5.25 1.70
CA SER A 28 6.40 5.25 0.86
C SER A 28 6.65 6.67 0.37
N MET A 29 7.69 7.31 0.91
CA MET A 29 8.09 8.69 0.63
C MET A 29 9.48 8.74 -0.01
N GLY A 30 9.76 9.79 -0.78
CA GLY A 30 11.09 10.05 -1.34
C GLY A 30 11.46 9.17 -2.55
N GLY A 31 12.44 9.60 -3.36
CA GLY A 31 13.05 8.73 -4.38
C GLY A 31 12.47 8.77 -5.80
N GLY A 32 11.67 9.77 -6.17
CA GLY A 32 11.30 10.00 -7.58
C GLY A 32 10.23 11.08 -7.75
N ARG A 33 10.04 11.55 -8.99
CA ARG A 33 8.93 12.43 -9.40
C ARG A 33 7.89 11.61 -10.18
N PRO A 34 7.17 10.66 -9.56
CA PRO A 34 6.20 9.86 -10.31
C PRO A 34 5.15 10.78 -10.96
N ALA A 35 4.81 10.50 -12.21
CA ALA A 35 3.80 11.24 -12.95
C ALA A 35 2.39 10.66 -12.70
N TYR A 36 2.32 9.35 -12.42
CA TYR A 36 1.07 8.62 -12.28
C TYR A 36 1.07 7.71 -11.06
N TYR A 37 -0.13 7.37 -10.61
CA TYR A 37 -0.36 6.38 -9.56
C TYR A 37 -1.65 5.61 -9.81
N MET A 38 -1.73 4.43 -9.21
CA MET A 38 -2.86 3.53 -9.28
C MET A 38 -2.93 2.74 -7.98
N TYR A 39 -4.14 2.40 -7.56
CA TYR A 39 -4.37 1.38 -6.57
C TYR A 39 -5.53 0.51 -6.99
N LEU A 40 -5.51 -0.73 -6.54
CA LEU A 40 -6.62 -1.65 -6.73
C LEU A 40 -7.67 -1.35 -5.65
N LYS A 41 -8.90 -1.10 -6.10
CA LYS A 41 -10.05 -0.95 -5.21
C LYS A 41 -10.70 -2.30 -4.97
N ALA A 42 -10.94 -2.63 -3.71
CA ALA A 42 -11.73 -3.83 -3.37
C ALA A 42 -13.13 -3.73 -3.97
N GLN A 43 -13.75 -2.54 -3.90
CA GLN A 43 -15.05 -2.27 -4.50
C GLN A 43 -15.27 -0.81 -4.87
N GLU A 44 -16.19 -0.57 -5.81
CA GLU A 44 -16.67 0.74 -6.21
C GLU A 44 -18.17 0.69 -6.55
N ALA A 45 -18.94 1.59 -5.94
CA ALA A 45 -20.36 1.77 -6.29
C ALA A 45 -20.48 2.80 -7.42
N ALA A 46 -21.11 2.40 -8.53
CA ALA A 46 -21.39 3.29 -9.65
C ALA A 46 -22.89 3.31 -10.00
N GLY A 47 -23.31 4.34 -10.72
CA GLY A 47 -24.70 4.59 -11.06
C GLY A 47 -25.39 5.56 -10.10
N ARG A 48 -26.65 5.89 -10.41
CA ARG A 48 -27.47 6.81 -9.62
C ARG A 48 -27.87 6.15 -8.30
N TRP A 49 -28.22 6.95 -7.27
CA TRP A 49 -28.55 6.40 -5.94
C TRP A 49 -29.64 5.31 -5.99
N TRP A 50 -30.60 5.42 -6.92
CA TRP A 50 -31.72 4.48 -7.10
C TRP A 50 -31.40 3.25 -7.95
N ARG A 51 -30.22 3.20 -8.57
CA ARG A 51 -29.73 2.10 -9.42
C ARG A 51 -28.22 1.95 -9.23
N ARG A 52 -27.79 1.77 -7.97
CA ARG A 52 -26.39 1.53 -7.65
C ARG A 52 -26.00 0.10 -8.02
N ARG A 53 -24.87 -0.04 -8.71
CA ARG A 53 -24.21 -1.31 -8.95
C ARG A 53 -22.83 -1.28 -8.30
N THR A 54 -22.48 -2.37 -7.62
CA THR A 54 -21.16 -2.54 -7.02
C THR A 54 -20.28 -3.34 -7.98
N TYR A 55 -19.08 -2.83 -8.24
CA TYR A 55 -18.03 -3.47 -9.00
C TYR A 55 -16.91 -3.83 -8.02
N TYR A 56 -16.25 -4.97 -8.23
CA TYR A 56 -15.17 -5.46 -7.39
C TYR A 56 -13.85 -5.46 -8.16
N ASN A 57 -12.72 -5.35 -7.45
CA ASN A 57 -11.37 -5.37 -8.03
C ASN A 57 -11.17 -4.31 -9.13
N VAL A 58 -11.57 -3.07 -8.85
CA VAL A 58 -11.54 -1.98 -9.81
C VAL A 58 -10.14 -1.38 -9.88
N SER A 59 -9.58 -1.29 -11.08
CA SER A 59 -8.34 -0.56 -11.34
C SER A 59 -8.67 0.80 -11.95
N LYS A 60 -8.09 1.87 -11.36
CA LYS A 60 -8.17 3.22 -11.92
C LYS A 60 -6.81 3.89 -11.79
N GLU A 61 -6.40 4.51 -12.89
CA GLU A 61 -5.16 5.27 -12.97
C GLU A 61 -5.43 6.76 -12.73
N TYR A 62 -4.46 7.43 -12.12
CA TYR A 62 -4.52 8.83 -11.77
C TYR A 62 -3.18 9.50 -12.08
N SER A 63 -3.20 10.83 -12.22
CA SER A 63 -2.00 11.64 -12.41
C SER A 63 -1.75 12.53 -11.20
N TYR A 64 -0.49 12.63 -10.77
CA TYR A 64 -0.08 13.62 -9.77
C TYR A 64 -0.23 15.07 -10.26
N ALA A 65 -0.29 15.29 -11.58
CA ALA A 65 -0.58 16.61 -12.13
C ALA A 65 -1.98 17.10 -11.74
N SER A 66 -2.96 16.19 -11.68
CA SER A 66 -4.35 16.47 -11.28
C SER A 66 -4.55 16.55 -9.78
N LEU A 67 -3.56 16.13 -8.99
CA LEU A 67 -3.61 16.18 -7.53
C LEU A 67 -3.21 17.57 -7.04
N TRP A 68 -4.07 18.20 -6.24
CA TRP A 68 -3.77 19.49 -5.63
C TRP A 68 -2.71 19.35 -4.53
N SER A 69 -2.97 18.50 -3.54
CA SER A 69 -2.01 18.22 -2.45
C SER A 69 -2.13 16.79 -1.95
N HIS A 70 -3.20 16.46 -1.23
CA HIS A 70 -3.43 15.15 -0.63
C HIS A 70 -4.79 14.62 -1.09
N ALA A 71 -4.88 13.31 -1.31
CA ALA A 71 -6.14 12.64 -1.59
C ALA A 71 -6.18 11.28 -0.91
N GLU A 72 -7.28 11.02 -0.22
CA GLU A 72 -7.62 9.72 0.33
C GLU A 72 -8.72 9.07 -0.48
N TYR A 73 -8.63 7.76 -0.65
CA TYR A 73 -9.61 6.98 -1.37
C TYR A 73 -10.04 5.76 -0.56
N THR A 74 -11.33 5.45 -0.64
CA THR A 74 -11.94 4.32 0.07
C THR A 74 -11.66 2.99 -0.64
N TYR A 75 -11.87 1.91 0.11
CA TYR A 75 -11.76 0.52 -0.34
C TYR A 75 -10.39 0.14 -0.91
N PRO A 76 -9.27 0.47 -0.23
CA PRO A 76 -7.96 -0.05 -0.61
C PRO A 76 -7.96 -1.58 -0.66
N SER A 77 -7.15 -2.15 -1.55
CA SER A 77 -6.95 -3.58 -1.67
C SER A 77 -5.44 -3.91 -1.60
N PHE A 78 -5.02 -5.04 -2.14
CA PHE A 78 -3.68 -5.56 -1.93
C PHE A 78 -2.59 -4.88 -2.77
N PHE A 79 -2.94 -4.08 -3.79
CA PHE A 79 -1.97 -3.57 -4.76
C PHE A 79 -2.08 -2.06 -4.96
N CYS A 80 -0.94 -1.39 -4.91
CA CYS A 80 -0.81 0.01 -5.28
C CYS A 80 0.56 0.28 -5.89
N THR A 81 0.64 1.30 -6.74
CA THR A 81 1.90 1.68 -7.40
C THR A 81 1.87 3.12 -7.88
N HIS A 82 3.04 3.74 -7.92
CA HIS A 82 3.28 4.97 -8.66
C HIS A 82 4.47 4.78 -9.61
N TRP A 83 4.49 5.57 -10.68
CA TRP A 83 5.54 5.46 -11.68
C TRP A 83 5.76 6.75 -12.45
N GLY A 84 6.91 6.80 -13.10
CA GLY A 84 7.34 7.88 -13.98
C GLY A 84 8.85 8.11 -13.87
N ASN A 85 9.41 8.92 -14.75
CA ASN A 85 10.84 9.23 -14.81
C ASN A 85 11.72 7.97 -14.82
N GLY A 86 11.35 6.97 -15.61
CA GLY A 86 12.12 5.74 -15.80
C GLY A 86 11.89 4.66 -14.73
N ILE A 87 11.19 4.97 -13.64
CA ILE A 87 11.05 4.09 -12.48
C ILE A 87 9.61 3.96 -11.98
N GLY A 88 9.25 2.75 -11.59
CA GLY A 88 8.01 2.43 -10.92
C GLY A 88 8.29 1.77 -9.57
N ARG A 89 7.43 2.05 -8.59
CA ARG A 89 7.45 1.43 -7.27
C ARG A 89 6.05 0.95 -6.95
N ALA A 90 5.94 -0.33 -6.63
CA ALA A 90 4.70 -1.00 -6.31
C ALA A 90 4.78 -1.59 -4.90
N VAL A 91 3.62 -1.69 -4.26
CA VAL A 91 3.46 -2.41 -3.01
C VAL A 91 2.40 -3.49 -3.17
N PHE A 92 2.72 -4.68 -2.69
CA PHE A 92 1.83 -5.82 -2.58
C PHE A 92 1.62 -6.14 -1.10
N LEU A 93 0.39 -5.97 -0.62
CA LEU A 93 -0.01 -6.47 0.69
C LEU A 93 -0.27 -7.98 0.61
N SER A 94 0.18 -8.72 1.61
CA SER A 94 -0.29 -10.08 1.84
C SER A 94 -1.76 -10.10 2.24
N ARG A 95 -2.36 -11.29 2.37
CA ARG A 95 -3.71 -11.44 2.93
C ARG A 95 -3.78 -10.91 4.36
N SER A 96 -2.82 -11.28 5.22
CA SER A 96 -2.74 -10.77 6.60
C SER A 96 -2.56 -9.26 6.68
N ALA A 97 -1.90 -8.65 5.70
CA ALA A 97 -1.80 -7.20 5.57
C ALA A 97 -3.12 -6.54 5.17
N VAL A 98 -3.87 -7.13 4.24
CA VAL A 98 -5.22 -6.65 3.93
C VAL A 98 -6.14 -6.80 5.13
N ASP A 99 -6.10 -7.93 5.83
CA ASP A 99 -6.91 -8.15 7.04
C ASP A 99 -6.58 -7.11 8.13
N ALA A 100 -5.29 -6.92 8.42
CA ALA A 100 -4.83 -5.89 9.36
C ALA A 100 -5.27 -4.47 8.94
N LEU A 101 -5.23 -4.16 7.65
CA LEU A 101 -5.64 -2.86 7.11
C LEU A 101 -7.11 -2.54 7.47
N TYR A 102 -8.00 -3.52 7.41
CA TYR A 102 -9.41 -3.35 7.72
C TYR A 102 -9.72 -3.48 9.22
N ASP A 103 -8.98 -4.32 9.95
CA ASP A 103 -9.28 -4.64 11.36
C ASP A 103 -8.74 -3.60 12.35
N VAL A 104 -7.54 -3.04 12.12
CA VAL A 104 -6.85 -2.21 13.13
C VAL A 104 -7.52 -0.84 13.31
N GLY A 105 -7.85 -0.16 12.20
CA GLY A 105 -8.47 1.18 12.24
C GLY A 105 -9.94 1.22 11.84
N GLY A 106 -10.45 0.19 11.14
CA GLY A 106 -11.85 0.10 10.73
C GLY A 106 -12.30 1.08 9.65
N ARG A 107 -11.43 2.00 9.18
CA ARG A 107 -11.73 2.95 8.11
C ARG A 107 -10.55 3.12 7.15
N PRO A 108 -10.12 2.05 6.47
CA PRO A 108 -8.90 2.13 5.71
C PRO A 108 -9.00 3.08 4.51
N ARG A 109 -7.84 3.66 4.18
CA ARG A 109 -7.65 4.50 2.99
C ARG A 109 -6.42 4.09 2.23
N PHE A 110 -6.52 4.22 0.91
CA PHE A 110 -5.34 4.47 0.09
C PHE A 110 -5.16 5.98 0.01
N ALA A 111 -3.96 6.48 0.29
CA ALA A 111 -3.69 7.90 0.19
C ALA A 111 -2.44 8.20 -0.64
N VAL A 112 -2.42 9.42 -1.19
CA VAL A 112 -1.28 9.98 -1.92
C VAL A 112 -1.09 11.43 -1.50
N THR A 113 0.15 11.82 -1.27
CA THR A 113 0.51 13.20 -0.93
C THR A 113 1.54 13.73 -1.91
N LYS A 114 1.19 14.80 -2.63
CA LYS A 114 2.04 15.47 -3.61
C LYS A 114 3.10 16.34 -2.95
N TRP A 115 2.73 17.06 -1.89
CA TRP A 115 3.58 18.06 -1.25
C TRP A 115 3.81 17.75 0.22
N ALA A 116 5.08 17.76 0.63
CA ALA A 116 5.48 17.84 2.02
C ALA A 116 5.29 19.28 2.55
N PRO A 117 5.28 19.48 3.88
CA PRO A 117 5.36 20.81 4.47
C PRO A 117 6.47 21.66 3.84
N GLY A 118 6.18 22.94 3.60
CA GLY A 118 7.10 23.84 2.89
C GLY A 118 7.06 23.74 1.35
N GLY A 119 6.10 22.98 0.79
CA GLY A 119 5.87 22.92 -0.66
C GLY A 119 6.87 22.03 -1.41
N LEU A 120 7.63 21.19 -0.70
CA LEU A 120 8.58 20.27 -1.31
C LEU A 120 7.83 19.07 -1.93
N PRO A 121 8.17 18.64 -3.14
CA PRO A 121 7.61 17.42 -3.72
C PRO A 121 7.83 16.19 -2.82
N GLN A 122 6.74 15.57 -2.36
CA GLN A 122 6.75 14.33 -1.55
C GLN A 122 6.41 13.11 -2.41
N HIS A 123 5.34 13.20 -3.20
CA HIS A 123 4.79 12.14 -4.04
C HIS A 123 4.70 10.78 -3.34
N SER A 124 4.12 10.78 -2.14
CA SER A 124 3.96 9.57 -1.35
C SER A 124 2.84 8.68 -1.84
N LEU A 125 2.97 7.42 -1.44
CA LEU A 125 2.00 6.37 -1.68
C LEU A 125 1.78 5.63 -0.37
N GLU A 126 0.53 5.56 0.08
CA GLU A 126 0.20 5.32 1.49
C GLU A 126 -0.97 4.35 1.63
N TYR A 127 -0.88 3.46 2.62
CA TYR A 127 -2.06 2.82 3.20
C TYR A 127 -2.23 3.26 4.63
N GLU A 128 -3.45 3.67 4.93
CA GLU A 128 -3.86 4.15 6.24
C GLU A 128 -4.87 3.16 6.83
N PHE A 129 -4.63 2.76 8.07
CA PHE A 129 -5.64 2.11 8.91
C PHE A 129 -6.82 3.07 9.17
N TYR A 130 -6.55 4.37 9.27
CA TYR A 130 -7.52 5.40 9.58
C TYR A 130 -7.18 6.74 8.91
N PRO A 131 -8.17 7.47 8.36
CA PRO A 131 -7.93 8.70 7.61
C PRO A 131 -7.31 9.82 8.45
N VAL A 132 -6.50 10.66 7.82
CA VAL A 132 -5.74 11.77 8.44
C VAL A 132 -6.64 12.87 9.02
N ASP A 133 -7.86 13.02 8.51
CA ASP A 133 -8.81 14.05 8.94
C ASP A 133 -9.58 13.71 10.22
N ARG A 134 -9.27 12.57 10.86
CA ARG A 134 -9.97 12.08 12.04
C ARG A 134 -9.04 11.52 13.10
N ALA A 135 -9.49 11.68 14.34
CA ALA A 135 -8.83 11.12 15.51
C ALA A 135 -9.13 9.62 15.65
N ILE A 136 -8.13 8.85 16.04
CA ILE A 136 -8.25 7.46 16.45
C ILE A 136 -7.49 7.22 17.75
N THR A 137 -8.07 6.40 18.63
CA THR A 137 -7.42 5.94 19.86
C THR A 137 -6.98 4.49 19.70
N VAL A 138 -5.66 4.26 19.73
CA VAL A 138 -5.11 2.91 19.82
C VAL A 138 -4.88 2.59 21.29
N ARG A 139 -5.48 1.50 21.78
CA ARG A 139 -5.42 1.12 23.20
C ARG A 139 -4.15 0.33 23.50
N ARG A 140 -3.62 0.51 24.72
CA ARG A 140 -2.57 -0.35 25.27
C ARG A 140 -2.93 -1.83 25.09
N GLY A 141 -1.94 -2.63 24.69
CA GLY A 141 -2.10 -4.07 24.44
C GLY A 141 -2.59 -4.41 23.03
N THR A 142 -2.92 -3.42 22.19
CA THR A 142 -3.19 -3.67 20.77
C THR A 142 -1.94 -4.23 20.11
N ALA A 143 -2.08 -5.37 19.44
CA ALA A 143 -1.00 -6.05 18.72
C ALA A 143 -1.48 -6.45 17.33
N TYR A 144 -0.63 -6.32 16.34
CA TYR A 144 -0.90 -6.79 14.98
C TYR A 144 0.39 -7.14 14.26
N SER A 145 0.27 -8.01 13.28
CA SER A 145 1.41 -8.50 12.50
C SER A 145 0.97 -8.76 11.07
N TYR A 146 1.80 -8.36 10.13
CA TYR A 146 1.51 -8.50 8.72
C TYR A 146 2.81 -8.41 7.91
N TRP A 147 2.73 -8.69 6.62
CA TRP A 147 3.85 -8.47 5.72
C TRP A 147 3.40 -7.88 4.39
N PHE A 148 4.30 -7.16 3.74
CA PHE A 148 4.08 -6.61 2.41
C PHE A 148 5.37 -6.63 1.63
N VAL A 149 5.29 -6.50 0.31
CA VAL A 149 6.44 -6.44 -0.58
C VAL A 149 6.47 -5.11 -1.29
N ILE A 150 7.62 -4.45 -1.27
CA ILE A 150 7.94 -3.31 -2.14
C ILE A 150 8.64 -3.88 -3.37
N TYR A 151 8.19 -3.51 -4.56
CA TYR A 151 8.74 -3.95 -5.84
C TYR A 151 9.06 -2.76 -6.74
N MET A 152 10.28 -2.74 -7.28
CA MET A 152 10.75 -1.72 -8.20
C MET A 152 10.77 -2.25 -9.64
N TYR A 153 10.38 -1.40 -10.59
CA TYR A 153 10.37 -1.75 -12.01
C TYR A 153 10.77 -0.56 -12.87
N SER A 154 11.15 -0.83 -14.11
CA SER A 154 11.33 0.22 -15.11
C SER A 154 9.97 0.59 -15.68
N ALA A 155 9.70 1.90 -15.76
CA ALA A 155 8.43 2.44 -16.21
C ALA A 155 8.63 3.74 -16.99
N GLU A 156 7.82 3.92 -18.03
CA GLU A 156 7.76 5.17 -18.81
C GLU A 156 6.75 6.17 -18.22
N ASP A 157 6.82 7.43 -18.65
CA ASP A 157 5.85 8.48 -18.27
C ASP A 157 4.52 8.38 -19.03
N ARG A 158 3.87 7.21 -18.98
CA ARG A 158 2.57 6.96 -19.65
C ARG A 158 1.63 6.09 -18.82
N GLN A 159 0.34 6.20 -19.11
CA GLN A 159 -0.68 5.34 -18.51
C GLN A 159 -0.46 3.86 -18.85
N GLY A 160 -0.86 2.97 -17.95
CA GLY A 160 -0.84 1.52 -18.12
C GLY A 160 0.42 0.80 -17.65
N GLU A 161 1.48 1.53 -17.26
CA GLU A 161 2.76 0.92 -16.86
C GLU A 161 2.65 0.13 -15.55
N TRP A 162 1.65 0.39 -14.71
CA TRP A 162 1.35 -0.39 -13.49
C TRP A 162 1.22 -1.90 -13.75
N ARG A 163 0.81 -2.29 -14.97
CA ARG A 163 0.67 -3.71 -15.36
C ARG A 163 2.00 -4.46 -15.27
N ARG A 164 3.14 -3.79 -15.49
CA ARG A 164 4.48 -4.39 -15.39
C ARG A 164 4.80 -4.87 -13.98
N ALA A 165 4.24 -4.23 -12.95
CA ALA A 165 4.31 -4.71 -11.59
C ALA A 165 3.21 -5.73 -11.31
N TYR A 166 1.96 -5.44 -11.72
CA TYR A 166 0.80 -6.26 -11.36
C TYR A 166 0.89 -7.73 -11.81
N ILE A 167 1.60 -8.02 -12.91
CA ILE A 167 1.84 -9.42 -13.34
C ILE A 167 2.53 -10.28 -12.27
N TYR A 168 3.24 -9.67 -11.31
CA TYR A 168 3.89 -10.36 -10.21
C TYR A 168 3.00 -10.49 -8.96
N ALA A 169 1.81 -9.88 -8.93
CA ALA A 169 0.90 -9.96 -7.80
C ALA A 169 0.61 -11.40 -7.32
N PRO A 170 0.41 -12.40 -8.20
CA PRO A 170 0.16 -13.78 -7.76
C PRO A 170 1.29 -14.37 -6.91
N MET A 171 2.54 -13.93 -7.08
CA MET A 171 3.67 -14.39 -6.27
C MET A 171 3.60 -13.95 -4.80
N PHE A 172 2.75 -12.97 -4.48
CA PHE A 172 2.69 -12.34 -3.15
C PHE A 172 1.33 -12.52 -2.45
N LEU A 173 0.36 -13.19 -3.07
CA LEU A 173 -1.00 -13.42 -2.53
C LEU A 173 -1.22 -14.85 -1.98
N GLU A 174 -0.12 -15.57 -1.77
CA GLU A 174 0.03 -16.77 -0.93
C GLU A 174 -0.39 -18.16 -1.44
N ASP A 175 -1.18 -18.32 -2.51
CA ASP A 175 -1.39 -19.68 -3.08
C ASP A 175 -0.27 -20.11 -4.07
N TYR A 176 0.48 -19.14 -4.62
CA TYR A 176 1.56 -19.36 -5.60
C TYR A 176 2.90 -18.76 -5.15
N ALA A 177 2.99 -18.28 -3.91
CA ALA A 177 4.21 -17.72 -3.37
C ALA A 177 5.25 -18.84 -3.12
N PRO A 178 6.52 -18.69 -3.54
CA PRO A 178 7.55 -19.65 -3.18
C PRO A 178 7.68 -19.72 -1.65
N SER A 179 7.46 -20.90 -1.08
CA SER A 179 7.56 -21.13 0.36
C SER A 179 8.99 -20.84 0.84
N ILE A 180 9.14 -19.95 1.83
CA ILE A 180 10.41 -19.74 2.53
C ILE A 180 10.53 -20.82 3.60
N ARG A 181 11.52 -21.72 3.46
CA ARG A 181 11.90 -22.65 4.53
C ARG A 181 13.15 -22.13 5.22
N VAL A 182 13.10 -22.01 6.54
CA VAL A 182 14.32 -21.78 7.35
C VAL A 182 15.14 -23.06 7.27
N ALA A 183 16.36 -22.96 6.73
CA ALA A 183 17.31 -24.07 6.80
C ALA A 183 18.01 -23.99 8.16
N GLU A 184 17.80 -24.99 9.01
CA GLU A 184 18.68 -25.19 10.16
C GLU A 184 20.05 -25.60 9.66
N VAL A 185 21.07 -24.78 9.95
CA VAL A 185 22.46 -25.17 9.76
C VAL A 185 22.88 -25.86 11.05
N SER A 186 22.92 -27.18 11.04
CA SER A 186 23.52 -27.97 12.12
C SER A 186 24.97 -27.52 12.27
N GLY A 187 25.30 -26.98 13.44
CA GLY A 187 26.66 -26.57 13.77
C GLY A 187 27.62 -27.74 13.60
N VAL A 188 28.74 -27.47 12.92
CA VAL A 188 29.87 -28.40 12.83
C VAL A 188 30.46 -28.51 14.24
N GLY A 189 30.10 -29.59 14.94
CA GLY A 189 30.83 -30.07 16.10
C GLY A 189 32.06 -30.82 15.61
N GLY A 190 33.24 -30.31 15.98
CA GLY A 190 34.55 -30.95 15.80
C GLY A 190 35.54 -30.31 16.75
#